data_AF-A0A821BA94-F1
#
_entry.id   AF-A0A821BA94-F1
#
_cell.length_a   1.000
_cell.length_b   1.000
_cell.length_c   1.000
_cell.angle_alpha   90.00
_cell.angle_beta   90.00
_cell.angle_gamma   90.00
#
_symmetry.space_group_name_H-M   'P 1'
#
loop_
_entity.id
_entity.type
_entity.pdbx_description
1 polymer ?
#
loop_
_entity_poly.entity_id
_entity_poly.type
_entity_poly.pdbx_seq_one_letter_code
_entity_poly.pdbx_strand_id
1 'polypeptide(L)'
;MALYGPLLYAWLPLLVFLLQAFHGGSAHSSCSENNGGCDQNALCSDDPTTGAMKCTCKTGYTNTGCDDKVVCTDSCTVNNGDCHSNADCSHDATTNAVQCICNTGYTNTGSGSTVVCTDSCTVNNGACDPNAFCSHDAKKNAVKCTCKAGYTNTGSADNVVCAESCPADNGADDPNAICSSDAGNDQRKCTCKAGYTNIGCHRRVVCRGTMISDKIDAFPPHLHTSDSCTANHGGCDANADCSHDATTNAVVCTCKTGYTNTGNASNVVCTDSCTVSNGGCHRNAVCSHDAKTNAVVCTCKTGYTNTGSGSNVVCTDSSSESNEACGRHAVRSRDPETNAVVCTCKTGYTNTGSGSDVVCT
;
A
#
# COMPACT_ATOMS: atom_id res chain seq x y z
N MET A 1 95.13 85.55 -7.40
CA MET A 1 95.81 86.44 -6.43
C MET A 1 94.71 87.15 -5.65
N ALA A 2 94.62 87.23 -4.33
CA ALA A 2 95.44 86.88 -3.17
C ALA A 2 94.45 86.91 -1.98
N LEU A 3 94.24 85.84 -1.23
CA LEU A 3 94.77 85.60 0.13
C LEU A 3 94.89 86.84 1.04
N TYR A 4 94.02 86.92 2.06
CA TYR A 4 94.29 87.41 3.43
C TYR A 4 93.22 86.82 4.40
N GLY A 5 93.65 86.18 5.50
CA GLY A 5 92.81 85.63 6.60
C GLY A 5 92.50 86.69 7.69
N PRO A 6 92.55 86.39 9.01
CA PRO A 6 92.19 85.20 9.80
C PRO A 6 91.31 85.57 11.05
N LEU A 7 91.28 84.71 12.09
CA LEU A 7 90.91 84.94 13.53
C LEU A 7 89.42 84.76 13.91
N LEU A 8 89.03 83.72 14.66
CA LEU A 8 89.21 83.38 16.10
C LEU A 8 88.05 83.87 17.00
N TYR A 9 87.49 82.91 17.74
CA TYR A 9 86.60 82.96 18.91
C TYR A 9 85.16 83.46 18.75
N ALA A 10 84.18 82.59 19.04
CA ALA A 10 82.85 83.00 19.51
C ALA A 10 82.27 81.96 20.48
N TRP A 11 81.86 82.45 21.64
CA TRP A 11 81.29 81.76 22.79
C TRP A 11 79.80 81.40 22.54
N LEU A 12 79.29 80.40 23.28
CA LEU A 12 77.85 80.09 23.51
C LEU A 12 77.01 81.36 23.78
N PRO A 13 75.65 81.36 23.70
CA PRO A 13 74.69 80.27 23.44
C PRO A 13 73.57 80.64 22.42
N LEU A 14 72.78 79.66 21.94
CA LEU A 14 71.36 79.89 21.65
C LEU A 14 70.56 78.58 21.63
N LEU A 15 69.58 78.60 22.52
CA LEU A 15 68.53 77.65 22.77
C LEU A 15 67.56 77.62 21.57
N VAL A 16 66.81 76.52 21.51
CA VAL A 16 65.47 76.32 20.91
C VAL A 16 65.34 75.75 19.48
N PHE A 17 64.57 74.66 19.46
CA PHE A 17 63.83 74.00 18.37
C PHE A 17 64.55 73.01 17.47
N LEU A 18 64.62 71.75 17.93
CA LEU A 18 63.92 70.62 17.29
C LEU A 18 63.99 69.37 18.20
N LEU A 19 63.20 69.36 19.28
CA LEU A 19 62.63 68.11 19.78
C LEU A 19 61.33 67.89 19.01
N GLN A 20 61.35 67.03 18.00
CA GLN A 20 60.17 66.22 17.71
C GLN A 20 60.50 64.79 18.09
N ALA A 21 59.69 64.30 19.01
CA ALA A 21 59.80 63.03 19.70
C ALA A 21 59.85 61.86 18.72
N PHE A 22 60.98 61.15 18.73
CA PHE A 22 60.96 59.70 18.57
C PHE A 22 60.92 59.08 19.97
N HIS A 23 59.80 59.24 20.67
CA HIS A 23 59.42 58.27 21.71
C HIS A 23 58.62 57.18 21.01
N GLY A 24 59.32 56.38 20.20
CA GLY A 24 58.86 55.05 19.81
C GLY A 24 58.97 54.13 21.03
N GLY A 25 58.19 54.43 22.08
CA GLY A 25 57.84 53.41 23.05
C GLY A 25 56.85 52.51 22.35
N SER A 26 57.25 51.29 22.01
CA SER A 26 56.30 50.24 21.65
C SER A 26 55.23 50.24 22.74
N ALA A 27 53.98 50.55 22.38
CA ALA A 27 52.87 50.42 23.31
C ALA A 27 52.78 48.92 23.65
N HIS A 28 53.44 48.55 24.74
CA HIS A 28 53.46 47.18 25.23
C HIS A 28 52.06 46.92 25.78
N SER A 29 51.19 46.35 24.95
CA SER A 29 49.83 46.02 25.35
C SER A 29 49.88 45.04 26.51
N SER A 30 49.23 45.43 27.61
CA SER A 30 49.06 44.60 28.80
C SER A 30 48.39 43.25 28.50
N CYS A 31 47.64 43.16 27.39
CA CYS A 31 47.02 41.93 26.91
C CYS A 31 48.00 40.92 26.28
N SER A 32 49.23 41.35 25.95
CA SER A 32 50.22 40.50 25.26
C SER A 32 50.80 39.42 26.17
N GLU A 33 50.69 39.59 27.48
CA GLU A 33 51.20 38.65 28.48
C GLU A 33 50.03 38.07 29.29
N ASN A 34 49.93 36.73 29.37
CA ASN A 34 48.91 36.02 30.14
C ASN A 34 47.46 36.53 29.94
N ASN A 35 47.10 36.96 28.72
CA ASN A 35 45.80 37.56 28.40
C ASN A 35 45.44 38.75 29.32
N GLY A 36 46.42 39.51 29.79
CA GLY A 36 46.22 40.59 30.75
C GLY A 36 45.74 40.13 32.14
N GLY A 37 45.82 38.83 32.45
CA GLY A 37 45.21 38.27 33.66
C GLY A 37 43.68 38.16 33.58
N CYS A 38 43.09 38.34 32.40
CA CYS A 38 41.66 38.09 32.18
C CYS A 38 41.34 36.59 32.28
N ASP A 39 40.08 36.28 32.62
CA ASP A 39 39.52 34.93 32.56
C ASP A 39 39.77 34.26 31.19
N GLN A 40 39.91 32.93 31.16
CA GLN A 40 40.13 32.16 29.92
C GLN A 40 39.01 32.36 28.87
N ASN A 41 37.79 32.66 29.34
CA ASN A 41 36.61 32.93 28.53
C ASN A 41 36.38 34.44 28.33
N ALA A 42 37.35 35.29 28.65
CA ALA A 42 37.36 36.71 28.36
C ALA A 42 38.33 37.07 27.22
N LEU A 43 38.01 38.16 26.53
CA LEU A 43 38.87 38.88 25.61
C LEU A 43 39.52 40.04 26.36
N CYS A 44 40.84 40.15 26.26
CA CYS A 44 41.57 41.32 26.71
C CYS A 44 41.65 42.35 25.57
N SER A 45 41.39 43.62 25.88
CA SER A 45 41.56 44.75 24.97
C SER A 45 42.09 45.97 25.73
N ASP A 46 42.91 46.79 25.09
CA ASP A 46 43.27 48.10 25.63
C ASP A 46 42.17 49.12 25.29
N ASP A 47 41.72 49.88 26.28
CA ASP A 47 40.76 50.97 26.09
C ASP A 47 41.41 52.06 25.22
N PRO A 48 40.79 52.44 24.08
CA PRO A 48 41.40 53.34 23.11
C PRO A 48 41.51 54.80 23.59
N THR A 49 40.83 55.15 24.70
CA THR A 49 40.82 56.50 25.26
C THR A 49 41.76 56.65 26.45
N THR A 50 41.87 55.63 27.29
CA THR A 50 42.66 55.66 28.52
C THR A 50 43.95 54.82 28.43
N GLY A 51 44.05 53.92 27.45
CA GLY A 51 45.10 52.91 27.36
C GLY A 51 45.01 51.84 28.46
N ALA A 52 43.94 51.83 29.25
CA ALA A 52 43.75 50.89 30.34
C ALA A 52 43.33 49.52 29.81
N MET A 53 43.87 48.47 30.41
CA MET A 53 43.47 47.09 30.12
C MET A 53 41.99 46.86 30.50
N LYS A 54 41.24 46.18 29.63
CA LYS A 54 39.86 45.80 29.85
C LYS A 54 39.62 44.34 29.48
N CYS A 55 39.04 43.59 30.41
CA CYS A 55 38.56 42.23 30.16
C CYS A 55 37.06 42.27 29.81
N THR A 56 36.65 41.64 28.72
CA THR A 56 35.24 41.50 28.33
C THR A 56 34.94 40.03 28.03
N CYS A 57 33.86 39.47 28.57
CA CYS A 57 33.52 38.08 28.30
C CYS A 57 33.28 37.82 26.81
N LYS A 58 33.73 36.66 26.32
CA LYS A 58 33.44 36.17 24.97
C LYS A 58 31.93 35.97 24.82
N THR A 59 31.44 36.02 23.58
CA THR A 59 30.04 35.72 23.25
C THR A 59 29.62 34.38 23.89
N GLY A 60 28.46 34.35 24.56
CA GLY A 60 27.97 33.18 25.30
C GLY A 60 28.40 33.10 26.76
N TYR A 61 29.22 34.03 27.24
CA TYR A 61 29.63 34.08 28.64
C TYR A 61 29.19 35.39 29.28
N THR A 62 28.83 35.34 30.56
CA THR A 62 28.44 36.51 31.36
C THR A 62 29.42 36.72 32.51
N ASN A 63 29.62 37.99 32.90
CA ASN A 63 30.49 38.33 34.01
C ASN A 63 29.75 38.05 35.34
N THR A 64 30.23 37.08 36.11
CA THR A 64 29.73 36.76 37.45
C THR A 64 30.66 37.27 38.57
N GLY A 65 31.78 37.88 38.19
CA GLY A 65 32.73 38.51 39.10
C GLY A 65 32.38 39.97 39.42
N CYS A 66 33.36 40.70 39.96
CA CYS A 66 33.29 42.15 40.19
C CYS A 66 33.99 42.92 39.06
N ASP A 67 33.76 44.23 38.95
CA ASP A 67 34.29 45.07 37.85
C ASP A 67 35.82 45.03 37.73
N ASP A 68 36.50 44.87 38.86
CA ASP A 68 37.95 44.75 39.01
C ASP A 68 38.48 43.30 38.84
N LYS A 69 37.59 42.31 38.80
CA LYS A 69 37.93 40.90 38.57
C LYS A 69 36.83 40.19 37.78
N VAL A 70 36.91 40.30 36.47
CA VAL A 70 35.99 39.64 35.53
C VAL A 70 36.12 38.12 35.64
N VAL A 71 35.00 37.44 35.87
CA VAL A 71 34.88 35.97 35.86
C VAL A 71 33.82 35.61 34.85
N CYS A 72 34.22 34.90 33.78
CA CYS A 72 33.32 34.62 32.66
C CYS A 72 32.75 33.21 32.79
N THR A 73 31.51 33.16 33.26
CA THR A 73 30.75 31.91 33.42
C THR A 73 29.85 31.70 32.22
N ASP A 74 29.65 30.44 31.82
CA ASP A 74 28.70 30.08 30.77
C ASP A 74 27.33 30.69 31.10
N SER A 75 26.82 31.54 30.20
CA SER A 75 25.56 32.24 30.39
C SER A 75 24.39 31.30 30.60
N CYS A 76 24.35 30.12 29.99
CA CYS A 76 23.26 29.16 30.18
C CYS A 76 23.23 28.56 31.60
N THR A 77 24.36 28.56 32.30
CA THR A 77 24.42 28.10 33.71
C THR A 77 24.00 29.17 34.71
N VAL A 78 23.88 30.42 34.27
CA VAL A 78 23.50 31.58 35.09
C VAL A 78 22.11 32.04 34.69
N ASN A 79 21.14 31.93 35.59
CA ASN A 79 19.75 32.34 35.33
C ASN A 79 19.17 31.78 34.01
N ASN A 80 19.57 30.56 33.61
CA ASN A 80 19.17 29.94 32.34
C ASN A 80 19.44 30.84 31.11
N GLY A 81 20.52 31.63 31.12
CA GLY A 81 20.84 32.56 30.02
C GLY A 81 19.78 33.65 29.81
N ASP A 82 19.01 33.99 30.85
CA ASP A 82 17.85 34.87 30.81
C ASP A 82 16.72 34.38 29.89
N CYS A 83 16.72 33.08 29.56
CA CYS A 83 15.65 32.45 28.81
C CYS A 83 14.35 32.37 29.63
N HIS A 84 13.23 32.32 28.91
CA HIS A 84 11.92 32.08 29.53
C HIS A 84 11.92 30.79 30.36
N SER A 85 11.10 30.70 31.40
CA SER A 85 11.06 29.53 32.30
C SER A 85 10.68 28.21 31.62
N ASN A 86 9.95 28.29 30.50
CA ASN A 86 9.60 27.16 29.62
C ASN A 86 10.49 27.09 28.37
N ALA A 87 11.74 27.57 28.46
CA ALA A 87 12.73 27.46 27.40
C ALA A 87 14.03 26.86 27.95
N ASP A 88 14.68 26.07 27.12
CA ASP A 88 16.04 25.59 27.35
C ASP A 88 17.03 26.58 26.74
N CYS A 89 18.10 26.85 27.50
CA CYS A 89 19.23 27.64 27.02
C CYS A 89 20.24 26.75 26.30
N SER A 90 20.68 27.19 25.13
CA SER A 90 21.77 26.60 24.36
C SER A 90 22.65 27.66 23.73
N HIS A 91 23.76 27.27 23.12
CA HIS A 91 24.59 28.16 22.32
C HIS A 91 24.35 27.96 20.83
N ASP A 92 24.23 29.05 20.09
CA ASP A 92 24.28 29.04 18.63
C ASP A 92 25.63 28.49 18.16
N ALA A 93 25.60 27.46 17.31
CA ALA A 93 26.81 26.72 16.91
C ALA A 93 27.84 27.55 16.12
N THR A 94 27.44 28.70 15.58
CA THR A 94 28.31 29.55 14.73
C THR A 94 28.88 30.74 15.49
N THR A 95 28.03 31.39 16.30
CA THR A 95 28.35 32.65 16.99
C THR A 95 28.66 32.46 18.46
N ASN A 96 28.37 31.28 19.02
CA ASN A 96 28.37 30.98 20.45
C ASN A 96 27.40 31.85 21.27
N ALA A 97 26.51 32.61 20.63
CA ALA A 97 25.51 33.43 21.30
C ALA A 97 24.50 32.56 22.05
N VAL A 98 23.99 33.09 23.17
CA VAL A 98 22.89 32.46 23.90
C VAL A 98 21.66 32.37 22.99
N GLN A 99 21.09 31.19 22.93
CA GLN A 99 19.90 30.86 22.18
C GLN A 99 18.89 30.19 23.12
N CYS A 100 17.71 30.78 23.22
CA CYS A 100 16.61 30.22 24.00
C CYS A 100 15.66 29.47 23.08
N ILE A 101 15.40 28.20 23.36
CA ILE A 101 14.51 27.35 22.57
C ILE A 101 13.36 26.93 23.46
N CYS A 102 12.12 27.21 23.05
CA CYS A 102 10.96 26.79 23.83
C CYS A 102 10.94 25.28 24.01
N ASN A 103 10.65 24.85 25.24
CA ASN A 103 10.46 23.45 25.59
C ASN A 103 9.34 22.89 24.73
N THR A 104 9.39 21.58 24.46
CA THR A 104 8.40 21.01 23.55
C THR A 104 6.99 21.13 24.13
N GLY A 105 6.01 21.41 23.25
CA GLY A 105 4.66 21.80 23.68
C GLY A 105 4.49 23.29 23.95
N TYR A 106 5.55 24.10 23.83
CA TYR A 106 5.47 25.55 23.86
C TYR A 106 5.91 26.16 22.53
N THR A 107 5.31 27.29 22.17
CA THR A 107 5.65 28.05 20.98
C THR A 107 6.18 29.42 21.36
N ASN A 108 7.22 29.88 20.66
CA ASN A 108 7.73 31.22 20.85
C ASN A 108 6.73 32.25 20.29
N THR A 109 6.12 33.02 21.18
CA THR A 109 5.20 34.13 20.84
C THR A 109 5.85 35.49 21.06
N GLY A 110 7.14 35.53 21.40
CA GLY A 110 7.90 36.77 21.57
C GLY A 110 8.23 37.45 20.24
N SER A 111 8.74 38.68 20.33
CA SER A 111 9.11 39.50 19.17
C SER A 111 10.62 39.79 19.16
N GLY A 112 11.23 39.79 17.97
CA GLY A 112 12.66 40.04 17.83
C GLY A 112 13.48 38.95 18.53
N SER A 113 14.44 39.36 19.37
CA SER A 113 15.29 38.43 20.13
C SER A 113 14.68 37.98 21.47
N THR A 114 13.51 38.49 21.85
CA THR A 114 12.84 38.07 23.09
C THR A 114 12.08 36.76 22.85
N VAL A 115 12.39 35.74 23.64
CA VAL A 115 11.69 34.45 23.60
C VAL A 115 10.63 34.41 24.71
N VAL A 116 9.37 34.20 24.33
CA VAL A 116 8.26 34.01 25.26
C VAL A 116 7.59 32.69 24.90
N CYS A 117 7.68 31.70 25.79
CA CYS A 117 7.19 30.36 25.51
C CYS A 117 5.79 30.18 26.09
N THR A 118 4.81 30.24 25.20
CA THR A 118 3.38 30.08 25.52
C THR A 118 2.95 28.66 25.15
N ASP A 119 2.07 28.05 25.96
CA ASP A 119 1.53 26.71 25.68
C ASP A 119 0.97 26.66 24.25
N SER A 120 1.53 25.77 23.43
CA SER A 120 1.15 25.62 22.03
C SER A 120 -0.33 25.34 21.87
N CYS A 121 -0.99 24.64 22.80
CA CYS A 121 -2.42 24.37 22.70
C CYS A 121 -3.29 25.63 22.86
N THR A 122 -2.76 26.69 23.47
CA THR A 122 -3.45 27.98 23.57
C THR A 122 -3.21 28.88 22.35
N VAL A 123 -2.22 28.52 21.51
CA VAL A 123 -1.83 29.26 20.30
C VAL A 123 -2.23 28.44 19.07
N ASN A 124 -3.26 28.88 18.35
CA ASN A 124 -3.75 28.19 17.15
C ASN A 124 -4.04 26.68 17.40
N ASN A 125 -4.56 26.33 18.59
CA ASN A 125 -4.87 24.95 18.99
C ASN A 125 -3.69 23.96 18.77
N GLY A 126 -2.44 24.40 18.94
CA GLY A 126 -1.26 23.58 18.70
C GLY A 126 -1.11 23.10 17.26
N ALA A 127 -1.69 23.83 16.29
CA ALA A 127 -1.83 23.43 14.89
C ALA A 127 -2.65 22.14 14.67
N CYS A 128 -3.43 21.71 15.67
CA CYS A 128 -4.37 20.62 15.50
C CYS A 128 -5.56 21.03 14.62
N ASP A 129 -6.17 20.04 13.97
CA ASP A 129 -7.46 20.19 13.29
C ASP A 129 -8.50 20.90 14.18
N PRO A 130 -9.36 21.79 13.65
CA PRO A 130 -10.42 22.44 14.42
C PRO A 130 -11.35 21.46 15.17
N ASN A 131 -11.51 20.24 14.67
CA ASN A 131 -12.26 19.15 15.27
C ASN A 131 -11.41 18.21 16.14
N ALA A 132 -10.21 18.64 16.55
CA ALA A 132 -9.36 17.94 17.50
C ALA A 132 -9.16 18.73 18.80
N PHE A 133 -8.96 18.00 19.89
CA PHE A 133 -8.39 18.51 21.14
C PHE A 133 -6.86 18.49 21.06
N CYS A 134 -6.24 19.61 21.42
CA CYS A 134 -4.81 19.68 21.65
C CYS A 134 -4.46 19.29 23.09
N SER A 135 -3.37 18.56 23.26
CA SER A 135 -2.82 18.17 24.55
C SER A 135 -1.29 18.01 24.45
N HIS A 136 -0.61 17.97 25.59
CA HIS A 136 0.82 17.69 25.64
C HIS A 136 1.07 16.19 25.89
N ASP A 137 1.85 15.54 25.02
CA ASP A 137 2.30 14.16 25.21
C ASP A 137 3.67 14.14 25.87
N ALA A 138 3.68 13.96 27.19
CA ALA A 138 4.89 13.91 28.00
C ALA A 138 5.85 12.76 27.62
N LYS A 139 5.37 11.69 26.96
CA LYS A 139 6.22 10.55 26.58
C LYS A 139 7.02 10.83 25.32
N LYS A 140 6.38 11.51 24.37
CA LYS A 140 7.01 11.91 23.11
C LYS A 140 7.65 13.29 23.20
N ASN A 141 7.40 13.99 24.31
CA ASN A 141 7.71 15.40 24.48
C ASN A 141 7.22 16.17 23.24
N ALA A 142 5.92 16.13 22.94
CA ALA A 142 5.35 16.66 21.69
C ALA A 142 3.91 17.17 21.89
N VAL A 143 3.44 18.04 20.99
CA VAL A 143 2.01 18.36 20.87
C VAL A 143 1.27 17.13 20.35
N LYS A 144 0.14 16.80 20.98
CA LYS A 144 -0.71 15.68 20.60
C LYS A 144 -2.12 16.16 20.31
N CYS A 145 -2.55 15.93 19.08
CA CYS A 145 -3.90 16.17 18.62
C CYS A 145 -4.73 14.87 18.73
N THR A 146 -5.93 14.96 19.30
CA THR A 146 -6.88 13.83 19.36
C THR A 146 -8.23 14.30 18.84
N CYS A 147 -8.81 13.59 17.87
CA CYS A 147 -10.11 13.99 17.33
C CYS A 147 -11.18 14.03 18.43
N LYS A 148 -12.07 15.01 18.33
CA LYS A 148 -13.24 15.13 19.20
C LYS A 148 -14.18 13.94 18.95
N ALA A 149 -15.02 13.63 19.94
CA ALA A 149 -16.04 12.60 19.80
C ALA A 149 -16.88 12.82 18.53
N GLY A 150 -17.10 11.74 17.77
CA GLY A 150 -17.80 11.80 16.48
C GLY A 150 -16.91 12.10 15.27
N TYR A 151 -15.60 12.30 15.46
CA TYR A 151 -14.61 12.46 14.38
C TYR A 151 -13.54 11.37 14.45
N THR A 152 -13.01 10.99 13.28
CA THR A 152 -11.92 10.01 13.15
C THR A 152 -10.72 10.64 12.45
N ASN A 153 -9.51 10.28 12.88
CA ASN A 153 -8.29 10.73 12.22
C ASN A 153 -8.13 10.06 10.86
N THR A 154 -8.21 10.84 9.77
CA THR A 154 -7.97 10.42 8.38
C THR A 154 -6.60 10.85 7.87
N GLY A 155 -5.83 11.59 8.67
CA GLY A 155 -4.47 12.03 8.38
C GLY A 155 -3.41 11.04 8.92
N SER A 156 -2.29 11.58 9.37
CA SER A 156 -1.21 10.82 10.01
C SER A 156 -1.16 11.07 11.52
N ALA A 157 -0.21 10.44 12.22
CA ALA A 157 0.00 10.69 13.65
C ALA A 157 0.53 12.10 13.94
N ASP A 158 1.32 12.66 13.03
CA ASP A 158 1.96 13.99 13.18
C ASP A 158 1.16 15.11 12.51
N ASN A 159 0.24 14.76 11.60
CA ASN A 159 -0.68 15.67 10.96
C ASN A 159 -2.10 15.10 11.03
N VAL A 160 -2.73 15.29 12.20
CA VAL A 160 -4.07 14.78 12.49
C VAL A 160 -5.09 15.58 11.70
N VAL A 161 -5.92 14.89 10.91
CA VAL A 161 -7.04 15.48 10.15
C VAL A 161 -8.31 14.78 10.62
N CYS A 162 -9.27 15.53 11.14
CA CYS A 162 -10.46 14.96 11.77
C CYS A 162 -11.66 15.08 10.84
N ALA A 163 -12.03 13.97 10.22
CA ALA A 163 -13.25 13.86 9.43
C ALA A 163 -14.38 13.29 10.27
N GLU A 164 -15.63 13.67 9.98
CA GLU A 164 -16.79 13.09 10.64
C GLU A 164 -16.75 11.56 10.54
N SER A 165 -17.01 10.90 11.67
CA SER A 165 -17.04 9.44 11.75
C SER A 165 -18.19 8.91 10.90
N CYS A 166 -19.38 9.49 11.03
CA CYS A 166 -20.57 9.08 10.30
C CYS A 166 -21.08 10.26 9.46
N PRO A 167 -20.47 10.56 8.30
CA PRO A 167 -21.01 11.59 7.41
C PRO A 167 -22.40 11.18 6.93
N ALA A 168 -23.19 12.14 6.44
CA ALA A 168 -24.49 11.89 5.81
C ALA A 168 -24.39 10.69 4.83
N ASP A 169 -25.38 9.79 4.87
CA ASP A 169 -25.39 8.47 4.20
C ASP A 169 -24.51 7.36 4.83
N ASN A 170 -24.29 7.39 6.15
CA ASN A 170 -23.62 6.33 6.91
C ASN A 170 -22.22 5.97 6.38
N GLY A 171 -21.49 6.94 5.81
CA GLY A 171 -20.12 6.70 5.35
C GLY A 171 -19.98 5.76 4.15
N ALA A 172 -21.04 5.62 3.33
CA ALA A 172 -21.04 4.81 2.10
C ALA A 172 -20.89 3.28 2.29
N ASP A 173 -21.16 2.75 3.49
CA ASP A 173 -20.88 1.35 3.78
C ASP A 173 -22.04 0.38 3.45
N ASP A 174 -23.30 0.74 3.75
CA ASP A 174 -24.49 -0.04 3.39
C ASP A 174 -25.79 0.73 3.77
N PRO A 175 -26.84 0.82 2.91
CA PRO A 175 -28.10 1.49 3.27
C PRO A 175 -28.88 0.81 4.42
N ASN A 176 -28.55 -0.43 4.75
CA ASN A 176 -29.12 -1.20 5.86
C ASN A 176 -28.24 -1.21 7.11
N ALA A 177 -27.13 -0.46 7.12
CA ALA A 177 -26.32 -0.22 8.31
C ALA A 177 -26.83 1.00 9.11
N ILE A 178 -26.45 1.06 10.38
CA ILE A 178 -26.60 2.16 11.31
C ILE A 178 -25.20 2.46 11.85
N CYS A 179 -24.66 3.65 11.57
CA CYS A 179 -23.38 4.11 12.08
C CYS A 179 -23.55 4.78 13.45
N SER A 180 -22.66 4.48 14.39
CA SER A 180 -22.61 5.05 15.74
C SER A 180 -21.15 5.29 16.15
N SER A 181 -20.92 6.28 17.01
CA SER A 181 -19.61 6.53 17.62
C SER A 181 -19.44 5.65 18.86
N ASP A 182 -18.40 4.79 18.92
CA ASP A 182 -18.11 4.01 20.13
C ASP A 182 -17.38 4.89 21.16
N ALA A 183 -17.99 5.09 22.34
CA ALA A 183 -17.59 6.10 23.33
C ALA A 183 -16.25 5.84 24.05
N GLY A 184 -15.48 4.83 23.65
CA GLY A 184 -14.24 4.41 24.33
C GLY A 184 -12.99 4.28 23.46
N ASN A 185 -13.09 4.50 22.14
CA ASN A 185 -11.99 4.23 21.20
C ASN A 185 -11.95 5.19 19.98
N ASP A 186 -12.89 6.12 19.87
CA ASP A 186 -13.02 6.99 18.69
C ASP A 186 -13.05 6.22 17.35
N GLN A 187 -13.50 4.97 17.40
CA GLN A 187 -13.69 4.11 16.23
C GLN A 187 -15.16 4.13 15.78
N ARG A 188 -15.35 4.14 14.47
CA ARG A 188 -16.66 4.00 13.83
C ARG A 188 -17.24 2.63 14.18
N LYS A 189 -18.42 2.60 14.79
CA LYS A 189 -19.17 1.37 15.06
C LYS A 189 -20.40 1.33 14.18
N CYS A 190 -20.38 0.49 13.17
CA CYS A 190 -21.55 0.25 12.33
C CYS A 190 -22.25 -1.05 12.77
N THR A 191 -23.58 -1.03 12.81
CA THR A 191 -24.44 -2.19 13.14
C THR A 191 -25.51 -2.34 12.08
N CYS A 192 -26.10 -3.52 11.92
CA CYS A 192 -27.17 -3.72 10.94
C CYS A 192 -28.55 -3.41 11.52
N LYS A 193 -29.43 -2.85 10.69
CA LYS A 193 -30.87 -2.74 10.99
C LYS A 193 -31.46 -4.12 11.29
N ALA A 194 -32.54 -4.17 12.06
CA ALA A 194 -33.21 -5.41 12.41
C ALA A 194 -33.60 -6.23 11.15
N GLY A 195 -33.33 -7.54 11.17
CA GLY A 195 -33.55 -8.44 10.02
C GLY A 195 -32.36 -8.59 9.07
N TYR A 196 -31.27 -7.85 9.29
CA TYR A 196 -30.04 -7.92 8.51
C TYR A 196 -28.88 -8.40 9.37
N THR A 197 -28.05 -9.26 8.80
CA THR A 197 -26.84 -9.80 9.43
C THR A 197 -25.61 -9.09 8.89
N ASN A 198 -24.70 -8.69 9.78
CA ASN A 198 -23.42 -8.14 9.37
C ASN A 198 -22.55 -9.26 8.80
N ILE A 199 -22.25 -9.16 7.50
CA ILE A 199 -21.35 -10.08 6.77
C ILE A 199 -20.04 -9.39 6.38
N GLY A 200 -19.85 -8.13 6.78
CA GLY A 200 -18.64 -7.34 6.52
C GLY A 200 -17.59 -7.47 7.63
N CYS A 201 -16.35 -7.07 7.33
CA CYS A 201 -15.26 -7.05 8.31
C CYS A 201 -15.26 -5.76 9.13
N HIS A 202 -14.60 -5.78 10.30
CA HIS A 202 -14.54 -4.76 11.39
C HIS A 202 -14.47 -3.26 11.00
N ARG A 203 -14.18 -2.90 9.74
CA ARG A 203 -14.09 -1.52 9.22
C ARG A 203 -15.07 -1.16 8.10
N ARG A 204 -15.81 -2.14 7.56
CA ARG A 204 -16.78 -1.96 6.46
C ARG A 204 -17.95 -2.90 6.70
N VAL A 205 -19.07 -2.36 7.19
CA VAL A 205 -20.24 -3.15 7.54
C VAL A 205 -21.10 -3.36 6.31
N VAL A 206 -21.40 -4.63 6.03
CA VAL A 206 -22.29 -5.05 4.95
C VAL A 206 -23.45 -5.79 5.59
N CYS A 207 -24.67 -5.32 5.37
CA CYS A 207 -25.87 -5.79 6.04
C CYS A 207 -26.73 -6.57 5.06
N ARG A 208 -26.75 -7.89 5.19
CA ARG A 208 -27.52 -8.78 4.31
C ARG A 208 -28.73 -9.34 5.04
N GLY A 209 -29.91 -9.17 4.44
CA GLY A 209 -31.14 -9.71 4.99
C GLY A 209 -31.10 -11.24 5.07
N THR A 210 -31.69 -11.82 6.12
CA THR A 210 -32.09 -13.23 6.10
C THR A 210 -33.28 -13.36 5.15
N MET A 211 -33.15 -14.18 4.10
CA MET A 211 -34.17 -14.29 3.05
C MET A 211 -35.55 -14.62 3.63
N ILE A 212 -36.50 -13.70 3.46
CA ILE A 212 -37.93 -14.00 3.43
C ILE A 212 -38.39 -13.62 2.02
N SER A 213 -38.29 -14.59 1.10
CA SER A 213 -38.88 -14.62 -0.26
C SER A 213 -38.48 -13.52 -1.28
N ASP A 214 -37.83 -13.97 -2.35
CA ASP A 214 -37.96 -13.50 -3.74
C ASP A 214 -37.89 -11.98 -4.03
N LYS A 215 -36.68 -11.40 -3.99
CA LYS A 215 -36.27 -10.34 -4.92
C LYS A 215 -34.75 -10.15 -4.90
N ILE A 216 -34.13 -10.36 -6.06
CA ILE A 216 -32.69 -10.18 -6.28
C ILE A 216 -32.46 -8.70 -6.62
N ASP A 217 -31.85 -7.95 -5.72
CA ASP A 217 -31.21 -6.68 -6.07
C ASP A 217 -29.77 -6.97 -6.52
N ALA A 218 -29.47 -6.59 -7.76
CA ALA A 218 -28.15 -6.63 -8.37
C ALA A 218 -27.27 -5.45 -7.90
N PHE A 219 -25.95 -5.56 -8.13
CA PHE A 219 -24.84 -4.57 -7.98
C PHE A 219 -24.01 -4.59 -6.68
N PRO A 220 -22.73 -4.16 -6.70
CA PRO A 220 -21.65 -4.28 -7.70
C PRO A 220 -20.43 -5.09 -7.16
N PRO A 221 -19.43 -5.48 -7.97
CA PRO A 221 -18.36 -6.38 -7.55
C PRO A 221 -17.07 -5.63 -7.23
N HIS A 222 -16.74 -5.37 -5.95
CA HIS A 222 -15.35 -5.06 -5.58
C HIS A 222 -14.98 -5.51 -4.15
N LEU A 223 -14.00 -6.44 -4.10
CA LEU A 223 -13.07 -6.81 -3.00
C LEU A 223 -13.71 -7.38 -1.71
N HIS A 224 -13.38 -8.56 -1.15
CA HIS A 224 -12.11 -9.31 -1.12
C HIS A 224 -12.24 -10.71 -0.43
N THR A 225 -11.31 -11.62 -0.78
CA THR A 225 -10.61 -12.68 0.01
C THR A 225 -11.24 -13.99 0.52
N SER A 226 -12.39 -14.44 0.02
CA SER A 226 -12.63 -15.90 -0.04
C SER A 226 -12.40 -16.35 -1.48
N ASP A 227 -11.60 -17.39 -1.70
CA ASP A 227 -11.54 -18.02 -3.02
C ASP A 227 -12.98 -18.34 -3.44
N SER A 228 -13.49 -17.67 -4.49
CA SER A 228 -14.89 -17.81 -4.90
C SER A 228 -15.24 -19.26 -5.22
N CYS A 229 -14.28 -20.10 -5.61
CA CYS A 229 -14.50 -21.52 -5.83
C CYS A 229 -14.72 -22.33 -4.54
N THR A 230 -14.22 -21.85 -3.40
CA THR A 230 -14.49 -22.45 -2.08
C THR A 230 -15.85 -22.04 -1.52
N ALA A 231 -16.38 -20.89 -1.94
CA ALA A 231 -17.68 -20.40 -1.53
C ALA A 231 -18.76 -20.82 -2.55
N ASN A 232 -19.67 -21.72 -2.16
CA ASN A 232 -20.76 -22.21 -3.02
C ASN A 232 -20.27 -22.70 -4.41
N HIS A 233 -19.09 -23.32 -4.45
CA HIS A 233 -18.47 -23.83 -5.68
C HIS A 233 -18.37 -22.79 -6.82
N GLY A 234 -18.20 -21.50 -6.48
CA GLY A 234 -18.16 -20.41 -7.46
C GLY A 234 -19.47 -20.18 -8.22
N GLY A 235 -20.57 -20.81 -7.81
CA GLY A 235 -21.82 -20.86 -8.58
C GLY A 235 -21.76 -21.81 -9.78
N CYS A 236 -20.73 -22.65 -9.88
CA CYS A 236 -20.61 -23.66 -10.93
C CYS A 236 -21.55 -24.86 -10.68
N ASP A 237 -22.04 -25.45 -11.77
CA ASP A 237 -22.75 -26.73 -11.76
C ASP A 237 -21.97 -27.81 -10.98
N ALA A 238 -22.67 -28.75 -10.35
CA ALA A 238 -22.05 -29.84 -9.59
C ALA A 238 -21.11 -30.72 -10.45
N ASN A 239 -21.40 -30.82 -11.76
CA ASN A 239 -20.59 -31.53 -12.75
C ASN A 239 -19.59 -30.63 -13.48
N ALA A 240 -19.36 -29.40 -13.01
CA ALA A 240 -18.26 -28.55 -13.45
C ALA A 240 -17.09 -28.57 -12.46
N ASP A 241 -15.92 -28.16 -12.93
CA ASP A 241 -14.79 -27.76 -12.12
C ASP A 241 -14.73 -26.23 -12.07
N CYS A 242 -14.50 -25.68 -10.88
CA CYS A 242 -14.33 -24.25 -10.67
C CYS A 242 -12.85 -23.87 -10.67
N SER A 243 -12.51 -22.80 -11.40
CA SER A 243 -11.17 -22.23 -11.48
C SER A 243 -11.22 -20.71 -11.60
N HIS A 244 -10.06 -20.05 -11.52
CA HIS A 244 -9.94 -18.61 -11.76
C HIS A 244 -9.17 -18.34 -13.05
N ASP A 245 -9.64 -17.39 -13.84
CA ASP A 245 -8.88 -16.86 -14.96
C ASP A 245 -7.60 -16.17 -14.46
N ALA A 246 -6.45 -16.52 -15.05
CA ALA A 246 -5.15 -16.07 -14.57
C ALA A 246 -4.90 -14.56 -14.74
N THR A 247 -5.67 -13.88 -15.59
CA THR A 247 -5.46 -12.45 -15.92
C THR A 247 -6.48 -11.56 -15.24
N THR A 248 -7.74 -12.00 -15.17
CA THR A 248 -8.88 -11.22 -14.70
C THR A 248 -9.36 -11.66 -13.31
N ASN A 249 -8.88 -12.81 -12.82
CA ASN A 249 -9.33 -13.44 -11.58
C ASN A 249 -10.86 -13.69 -11.55
N ALA A 250 -11.48 -13.80 -12.74
CA ALA A 250 -12.88 -14.14 -12.88
C ALA A 250 -13.09 -15.65 -12.65
N VAL A 251 -14.24 -16.02 -12.07
CA VAL A 251 -14.61 -17.43 -11.90
C VAL A 251 -14.90 -18.05 -13.26
N VAL A 252 -14.25 -19.19 -13.53
CA VAL A 252 -14.40 -19.98 -14.75
C VAL A 252 -14.88 -21.37 -14.37
N CYS A 253 -16.09 -21.71 -14.83
CA CYS A 253 -16.69 -23.04 -14.66
C CYS A 253 -16.49 -23.85 -15.94
N THR A 254 -15.85 -25.02 -15.84
CA THR A 254 -15.62 -25.92 -16.97
C THR A 254 -16.24 -27.28 -16.69
N CYS A 255 -17.08 -27.81 -17.60
CA CYS A 255 -17.69 -29.12 -17.38
C CYS A 255 -16.63 -30.23 -17.27
N LYS A 256 -16.81 -31.12 -16.30
CA LYS A 256 -15.99 -32.31 -16.10
C LYS A 256 -16.06 -33.21 -17.32
N THR A 257 -15.06 -34.06 -17.50
CA THR A 257 -15.01 -35.07 -18.57
C THR A 257 -16.30 -35.90 -18.59
N GLY A 258 -16.92 -36.03 -19.78
CA GLY A 258 -18.20 -36.72 -19.97
C GLY A 258 -19.44 -35.83 -19.89
N TYR A 259 -19.29 -34.54 -19.62
CA TYR A 259 -20.39 -33.58 -19.58
C TYR A 259 -20.21 -32.48 -20.65
N THR A 260 -21.34 -32.01 -21.17
CA THR A 260 -21.39 -30.92 -22.16
C THR A 260 -22.10 -29.72 -21.56
N ASN A 261 -21.53 -28.53 -21.77
CA ASN A 261 -22.18 -27.29 -21.36
C ASN A 261 -23.40 -27.03 -22.25
N THR A 262 -24.59 -27.12 -21.68
CA THR A 262 -25.86 -26.81 -22.34
C THR A 262 -26.43 -25.44 -21.92
N GLY A 263 -25.71 -24.73 -21.04
CA GLY A 263 -26.05 -23.39 -20.56
C GLY A 263 -25.43 -22.29 -21.42
N ASN A 264 -25.02 -21.20 -20.77
CA ASN A 264 -24.33 -20.07 -21.43
C ASN A 264 -23.05 -19.68 -20.67
N ALA A 265 -22.35 -18.64 -21.14
CA ALA A 265 -21.09 -18.20 -20.56
C ALA A 265 -21.19 -17.71 -19.10
N SER A 266 -22.36 -17.28 -18.64
CA SER A 266 -22.61 -16.78 -17.28
C SER A 266 -23.35 -17.77 -16.38
N ASN A 267 -23.93 -18.82 -16.96
CA ASN A 267 -24.62 -19.90 -16.25
C ASN A 267 -24.30 -21.23 -16.94
N VAL A 268 -23.19 -21.84 -16.54
CA VAL A 268 -22.74 -23.12 -17.07
C VAL A 268 -23.62 -24.22 -16.48
N VAL A 269 -24.21 -25.04 -17.35
CA VAL A 269 -25.04 -26.19 -16.96
C VAL A 269 -24.42 -27.42 -17.60
N CYS A 270 -23.99 -28.38 -16.78
CA CYS A 270 -23.24 -29.54 -17.25
C CYS A 270 -24.15 -30.75 -17.32
N THR A 271 -24.61 -31.03 -18.54
CA THR A 271 -25.50 -32.15 -18.83
C THR A 271 -24.69 -33.33 -19.37
N ASP A 272 -25.07 -34.55 -19.02
CA ASP A 272 -24.46 -35.78 -19.53
C ASP A 272 -24.36 -35.73 -21.06
N SER A 273 -23.13 -35.80 -21.58
CA SER A 273 -22.86 -35.72 -23.02
C SER A 273 -23.63 -36.76 -23.83
N CYS A 274 -23.86 -37.97 -23.32
CA CYS A 274 -24.61 -39.00 -24.05
C CYS A 274 -26.09 -38.64 -24.26
N THR A 275 -26.64 -37.78 -23.41
CA THR A 275 -28.01 -37.24 -23.58
C THR A 275 -28.05 -36.04 -24.53
N VAL A 276 -26.91 -35.37 -24.73
CA VAL A 276 -26.77 -34.20 -25.59
C VAL A 276 -26.17 -34.62 -26.94
N SER A 277 -26.99 -34.68 -27.99
CA SER A 277 -26.53 -35.04 -29.33
C SER A 277 -25.77 -36.39 -29.37
N ASN A 278 -26.19 -37.37 -28.56
CA ASN A 278 -25.58 -38.71 -28.47
C ASN A 278 -24.06 -38.67 -28.18
N GLY A 279 -23.58 -37.70 -27.42
CA GLY A 279 -22.16 -37.52 -27.10
C GLY A 279 -21.28 -37.22 -28.30
N GLY A 280 -21.87 -36.80 -29.44
CA GLY A 280 -21.16 -36.68 -30.70
C GLY A 280 -20.92 -38.03 -31.41
N CYS A 281 -21.44 -39.13 -30.87
CA CYS A 281 -21.35 -40.43 -31.50
C CYS A 281 -22.21 -40.51 -32.77
N HIS A 282 -21.72 -41.26 -33.76
CA HIS A 282 -22.50 -41.55 -34.98
C HIS A 282 -23.89 -42.11 -34.64
N ARG A 283 -24.91 -41.83 -35.46
CA ARG A 283 -26.31 -42.25 -35.21
C ARG A 283 -26.52 -43.75 -34.98
N ASN A 284 -25.63 -44.57 -35.54
CA ASN A 284 -25.63 -46.03 -35.41
C ASN A 284 -24.66 -46.53 -34.31
N ALA A 285 -24.16 -45.64 -33.47
CA ALA A 285 -23.40 -45.96 -32.27
C ALA A 285 -24.24 -45.72 -31.01
N VAL A 286 -23.93 -46.47 -29.96
CA VAL A 286 -24.39 -46.26 -28.60
C VAL A 286 -23.33 -45.41 -27.89
N CYS A 287 -23.76 -44.33 -27.25
CA CYS A 287 -22.93 -43.53 -26.37
C CYS A 287 -22.90 -44.15 -24.97
N SER A 288 -21.72 -44.16 -24.35
CA SER A 288 -21.47 -44.65 -23.00
C SER A 288 -20.30 -43.88 -22.37
N HIS A 289 -20.03 -44.12 -21.08
CA HIS A 289 -18.88 -43.51 -20.39
C HIS A 289 -17.81 -44.55 -20.06
N ASP A 290 -16.55 -44.20 -20.24
CA ASP A 290 -15.42 -44.97 -19.75
C ASP A 290 -15.43 -45.02 -18.21
N ALA A 291 -15.34 -46.21 -17.63
CA ALA A 291 -15.51 -46.42 -16.20
C ALA A 291 -14.43 -45.76 -15.32
N LYS A 292 -13.29 -45.35 -15.88
CA LYS A 292 -12.17 -44.76 -15.12
C LYS A 292 -12.05 -43.25 -15.32
N THR A 293 -12.29 -42.79 -16.54
CA THR A 293 -12.07 -41.40 -16.94
C THR A 293 -13.36 -40.62 -17.14
N ASN A 294 -14.51 -41.30 -17.16
CA ASN A 294 -15.82 -40.78 -17.54
C ASN A 294 -15.90 -40.20 -18.96
N ALA A 295 -14.86 -40.42 -19.79
CA ALA A 295 -14.83 -39.96 -21.17
C ALA A 295 -15.94 -40.62 -21.99
N VAL A 296 -16.48 -39.88 -22.96
CA VAL A 296 -17.49 -40.41 -23.89
C VAL A 296 -16.86 -41.50 -24.75
N VAL A 297 -17.51 -42.67 -24.78
CA VAL A 297 -17.15 -43.84 -25.56
C VAL A 297 -18.31 -44.19 -26.50
N CYS A 298 -18.02 -44.18 -27.80
CA CYS A 298 -18.97 -44.54 -28.83
C CYS A 298 -18.72 -45.98 -29.29
N THR A 299 -19.72 -46.86 -29.16
CA THR A 299 -19.63 -48.25 -29.63
C THR A 299 -20.68 -48.52 -30.69
N CYS A 300 -20.29 -49.07 -31.84
CA CYS A 300 -21.26 -49.38 -32.89
C CYS A 300 -22.32 -50.38 -32.41
N LYS A 301 -23.58 -50.10 -32.76
CA LYS A 301 -24.70 -51.03 -32.54
C LYS A 301 -24.42 -52.34 -33.27
N THR A 302 -25.01 -53.44 -32.80
CA THR A 302 -24.92 -54.76 -33.44
C THR A 302 -25.26 -54.66 -34.93
N GLY A 303 -24.40 -55.23 -35.80
CA GLY A 303 -24.55 -55.18 -37.26
C GLY A 303 -23.83 -54.01 -37.96
N TYR A 304 -23.13 -53.16 -37.21
CA TYR A 304 -22.31 -52.08 -37.75
C TYR A 304 -20.85 -52.21 -37.33
N THR A 305 -19.93 -51.82 -38.22
CA THR A 305 -18.47 -51.83 -38.02
C THR A 305 -17.94 -50.41 -37.95
N ASN A 306 -16.96 -50.18 -37.08
CA ASN A 306 -16.30 -48.88 -36.98
C ASN A 306 -15.29 -48.72 -38.14
N THR A 307 -15.58 -47.86 -39.10
CA THR A 307 -14.68 -47.49 -40.21
C THR A 307 -14.01 -46.13 -40.00
N GLY A 308 -14.21 -45.53 -38.83
CA GLY A 308 -13.59 -44.26 -38.45
C GLY A 308 -12.13 -44.44 -37.99
N SER A 309 -11.54 -43.34 -37.52
CA SER A 309 -10.15 -43.34 -37.02
C SER A 309 -10.04 -42.58 -35.71
N GLY A 310 -9.29 -43.15 -34.76
CA GLY A 310 -9.15 -42.61 -33.41
C GLY A 310 -10.49 -42.51 -32.68
N SER A 311 -10.77 -41.34 -32.07
CA SER A 311 -12.01 -41.07 -31.32
C SER A 311 -13.22 -40.79 -32.22
N ASN A 312 -13.04 -40.63 -33.53
CA ASN A 312 -14.13 -40.39 -34.47
C ASN A 312 -14.72 -41.72 -34.92
N VAL A 313 -15.72 -42.22 -34.20
CA VAL A 313 -16.38 -43.49 -34.49
C VAL A 313 -17.43 -43.31 -35.59
N VAL A 314 -17.22 -43.99 -36.73
CA VAL A 314 -18.15 -44.00 -37.86
C VAL A 314 -18.65 -45.43 -38.05
N CYS A 315 -19.95 -45.64 -37.88
CA CYS A 315 -20.54 -46.97 -37.94
C CYS A 315 -21.22 -47.22 -39.29
N THR A 316 -20.55 -47.96 -40.17
CA THR A 316 -21.08 -48.44 -41.46
C THR A 316 -21.67 -49.82 -41.30
N ASP A 317 -22.66 -50.16 -42.13
CA ASP A 317 -23.30 -51.47 -42.09
C ASP A 317 -22.25 -52.54 -42.39
N SER A 318 -22.07 -53.51 -41.49
CA SER A 318 -21.07 -54.57 -41.67
C SER A 318 -21.33 -55.46 -42.89
N SER A 319 -22.53 -55.36 -43.48
CA SER A 319 -22.87 -56.02 -44.75
C SER A 319 -22.47 -55.21 -46.00
N SER A 320 -21.91 -54.00 -45.87
CA SER A 320 -21.42 -53.20 -47.01
C SER A 320 -19.93 -53.36 -47.34
N GLU A 321 -19.10 -53.93 -46.46
CA GLU A 321 -17.63 -54.01 -46.68
C GLU A 321 -17.06 -55.41 -46.94
N SER A 322 -17.88 -56.43 -47.21
CA SER A 322 -17.45 -57.62 -47.97
C SER A 322 -18.62 -58.57 -48.22
N ASN A 323 -19.54 -58.13 -49.08
CA ASN A 323 -20.47 -59.04 -49.74
C ASN A 323 -20.02 -59.34 -51.17
N GLU A 324 -18.74 -59.60 -51.37
CA GLU A 324 -18.20 -59.98 -52.68
C GLU A 324 -18.81 -61.31 -53.21
N ALA A 325 -19.67 -61.99 -52.44
CA ALA A 325 -20.30 -63.25 -52.82
C ALA A 325 -21.85 -63.31 -52.68
N CYS A 326 -22.55 -62.33 -52.06
CA CYS A 326 -24.02 -62.32 -52.03
C CYS A 326 -24.59 -60.95 -52.44
N GLY A 327 -25.82 -60.93 -52.95
CA GLY A 327 -26.50 -59.69 -53.37
C GLY A 327 -26.90 -58.76 -52.22
N ARG A 328 -27.31 -57.52 -52.56
CA ARG A 328 -27.83 -56.53 -51.60
C ARG A 328 -29.06 -57.11 -50.88
N HIS A 329 -29.21 -56.80 -49.58
CA HIS A 329 -30.27 -57.34 -48.69
C HIS A 329 -30.25 -58.86 -48.44
N ALA A 330 -29.18 -59.56 -48.85
CA ALA A 330 -28.91 -60.94 -48.45
C ALA A 330 -27.92 -61.01 -47.28
N VAL A 331 -28.00 -62.08 -46.49
CA VAL A 331 -27.02 -62.49 -45.48
C VAL A 331 -26.28 -63.73 -45.94
N ARG A 332 -24.97 -63.77 -45.68
CA ARG A 332 -24.10 -64.90 -45.98
C ARG A 332 -24.09 -65.88 -44.81
N SER A 333 -24.31 -67.15 -45.08
CA SER A 333 -24.19 -68.28 -44.15
C SER A 333 -23.37 -69.40 -44.80
N ARG A 334 -23.10 -70.47 -44.04
CA ARG A 334 -22.42 -71.66 -44.57
C ARG A 334 -23.27 -72.90 -44.35
N ASP A 335 -23.35 -73.74 -45.36
CA ASP A 335 -24.02 -75.04 -45.28
C ASP A 335 -23.27 -75.94 -44.28
N PRO A 336 -23.95 -76.53 -43.27
CA PRO A 336 -23.28 -77.29 -42.22
C PRO A 336 -22.63 -78.60 -42.70
N GLU A 337 -23.06 -79.14 -43.84
CA GLU A 337 -22.62 -80.44 -44.35
C GLU A 337 -21.51 -80.29 -45.41
N THR A 338 -21.61 -79.26 -46.25
CA THR A 338 -20.73 -79.04 -47.40
C THR A 338 -19.79 -77.85 -47.24
N ASN A 339 -19.98 -77.04 -46.19
CA ASN A 339 -19.26 -75.79 -45.94
C ASN A 339 -19.39 -74.73 -47.06
N ALA A 340 -20.31 -74.95 -47.99
CA ALA A 340 -20.60 -74.08 -49.12
C ALA A 340 -21.19 -72.75 -48.64
N VAL A 341 -20.92 -71.67 -49.38
CA VAL A 341 -21.48 -70.34 -49.06
C VAL A 341 -22.94 -70.30 -49.50
N VAL A 342 -23.85 -69.98 -48.57
CA VAL A 342 -25.29 -69.89 -48.80
C VAL A 342 -25.77 -68.47 -48.50
N CYS A 343 -26.45 -67.85 -49.45
CA CYS A 343 -27.03 -66.53 -49.29
C CYS A 343 -28.52 -66.64 -48.94
N THR A 344 -29.05 -65.80 -48.04
CA THR A 344 -30.47 -65.82 -47.67
C THR A 344 -30.99 -64.40 -47.49
N CYS A 345 -32.22 -64.09 -47.90
CA CYS A 345 -32.75 -62.73 -47.75
C CYS A 345 -33.00 -62.36 -46.28
N LYS A 346 -32.70 -61.10 -45.94
CA LYS A 346 -33.03 -60.52 -44.64
C LYS A 346 -34.56 -60.50 -44.47
N THR A 347 -35.03 -60.61 -43.23
CA THR A 347 -36.46 -60.56 -42.89
C THR A 347 -37.12 -59.31 -43.48
N GLY A 348 -38.22 -59.48 -44.21
CA GLY A 348 -38.92 -58.40 -44.92
C GLY A 348 -38.54 -58.22 -46.39
N TYR A 349 -37.55 -58.96 -46.90
CA TYR A 349 -37.17 -59.00 -48.31
C TYR A 349 -37.47 -60.38 -48.90
N THR A 350 -37.86 -60.41 -50.17
CA THR A 350 -38.22 -61.65 -50.87
C THR A 350 -37.13 -62.01 -51.86
N ASN A 351 -36.75 -63.30 -51.91
CA ASN A 351 -35.83 -63.77 -52.94
C ASN A 351 -36.57 -63.82 -54.29
N THR A 352 -36.17 -62.98 -55.22
CA THR A 352 -36.71 -62.92 -56.59
C THR A 352 -35.76 -63.55 -57.62
N GLY A 353 -34.63 -64.10 -57.17
CA GLY A 353 -33.67 -64.80 -58.04
C GLY A 353 -34.04 -66.26 -58.31
N SER A 354 -33.32 -66.90 -59.23
CA SER A 354 -33.51 -68.31 -59.60
C SER A 354 -32.24 -69.13 -59.35
N GLY A 355 -32.37 -70.30 -58.71
CA GLY A 355 -31.22 -71.17 -58.42
C GLY A 355 -30.34 -70.64 -57.29
N SER A 356 -29.01 -70.65 -57.48
CA SER A 356 -28.02 -70.20 -56.48
C SER A 356 -27.84 -68.67 -56.43
N ASP A 357 -28.45 -67.92 -57.36
CA ASP A 357 -28.40 -66.46 -57.36
C ASP A 357 -29.51 -65.88 -56.48
N VAL A 358 -29.12 -65.32 -55.35
CA VAL A 358 -30.04 -64.75 -54.36
C VAL A 358 -30.13 -63.24 -54.55
N VAL A 359 -31.28 -62.78 -55.05
CA VAL A 359 -31.61 -61.38 -55.27
C VAL A 359 -32.74 -61.00 -54.32
N CYS A 360 -32.45 -60.15 -53.34
CA CYS A 360 -33.40 -59.79 -52.30
C CYS A 360 -33.99 -58.40 -52.57
N THR A 361 -35.28 -58.37 -52.86
CA THR A 361 -36.06 -57.13 -53.11
C THR A 361 -37.24 -57.02 -52.17
#